data_AF-A0A354HSE8-F1
#
_entry.id   AF-A0A354HSE8-F1
#
_cell.length_a   1.000
_cell.length_b   1.000
_cell.length_c   1.000
_cell.angle_alpha   90.00
_cell.angle_beta   90.00
_cell.angle_gamma   90.00
#
_symmetry.space_group_name_H-M   'P 1'
#
loop_
_entity.id
_entity.type
_entity.pdbx_description
1 polymer ?
#
loop_
_entity_poly.entity_id
_entity_poly.type
_entity_poly.pdbx_seq_one_letter_code
_entity_poly.pdbx_strand_id
1 'polypeptide(L)'
;YTYVDTGAMYRAVTLFALEQGVPIDAEHQQEMLALIETADFEFIFVDGGLRIFYGPRDLTEDVRSREVTGMVSHAAALPEVRGGMCALQRQMANSSNVVMEGRDIGTV
;
A
#
# COMPACT_ATOMS: atom_id res chain seq x y z
N TYR A 1 17.57 3.05 6.97
CA TYR A 1 16.58 3.60 6.03
C TYR A 1 15.40 2.65 5.99
N THR A 2 14.22 3.12 6.40
CA THR A 2 12.98 2.35 6.35
C THR A 2 12.67 2.03 4.90
N TYR A 3 13.00 0.82 4.45
CA TYR A 3 12.67 0.34 3.12
C TYR A 3 11.19 -0.06 3.13
N VAL A 4 10.29 0.94 3.05
CA VAL A 4 8.89 0.65 2.75
C VAL A 4 8.89 0.14 1.32
N ASP A 5 8.51 -1.12 1.12
CA ASP A 5 8.32 -1.66 -0.23
C ASP A 5 7.14 -0.92 -0.87
N THR A 6 7.47 0.14 -1.60
CA THR A 6 6.48 1.00 -2.26
C THR A 6 5.69 0.20 -3.29
N GLY A 7 6.30 -0.83 -3.90
CA GLY A 7 5.64 -1.73 -4.83
C GLY A 7 4.51 -2.50 -4.16
N ALA A 8 4.72 -2.97 -2.95
CA ALA A 8 3.69 -3.66 -2.17
C ALA A 8 2.51 -2.73 -1.82
N MET A 9 2.78 -1.45 -1.53
CA MET A 9 1.71 -0.47 -1.30
C MET A 9 0.89 -0.20 -2.56
N TYR A 10 1.53 0.00 -3.72
CA TYR A 10 0.79 0.17 -4.99
C TYR A 10 -0.05 -1.05 -5.33
N ARG A 11 0.46 -2.26 -5.05
CA ARG A 11 -0.30 -3.49 -5.25
C ARG A 11 -1.52 -3.58 -4.33
N ALA A 12 -1.42 -3.13 -3.07
CA ALA A 12 -2.56 -3.08 -2.15
C ALA A 12 -3.68 -2.18 -2.68
N VAL A 13 -3.34 -0.96 -3.11
CA VAL A 13 -4.32 -0.02 -3.70
C VAL A 13 -4.89 -0.56 -5.02
N THR A 14 -4.06 -1.18 -5.85
CA THR A 14 -4.49 -1.81 -7.11
C THR A 14 -5.50 -2.92 -6.85
N LEU A 15 -5.22 -3.80 -5.87
CA LEU A 15 -6.16 -4.85 -5.45
C LEU A 15 -7.49 -4.24 -4.99
N PHE A 16 -7.41 -3.19 -4.16
CA PHE A 16 -8.61 -2.52 -3.65
C PHE A 16 -9.48 -1.91 -4.74
N ALA A 17 -8.85 -1.25 -5.73
CA ALA A 17 -9.56 -0.72 -6.89
C ALA A 17 -10.25 -1.82 -7.70
N LEU A 18 -9.55 -2.94 -7.95
CA LEU A 18 -10.11 -4.09 -8.65
C LEU A 18 -11.30 -4.70 -7.91
N GLU A 19 -11.19 -4.89 -6.59
CA GLU A 19 -12.29 -5.46 -5.78
C GLU A 19 -13.51 -4.55 -5.71
N GLN A 20 -13.32 -3.23 -5.75
CA GLN A 20 -14.41 -2.25 -5.74
C GLN A 20 -14.93 -1.91 -7.15
N GLY A 21 -14.32 -2.47 -8.20
CA GLY A 21 -14.70 -2.20 -9.58
C GLY A 21 -14.38 -0.77 -10.05
N VAL A 22 -13.41 -0.11 -9.40
CA VAL A 22 -12.94 1.23 -9.80
C VAL A 22 -11.97 1.10 -10.97
N PRO A 23 -12.23 1.75 -12.12
CA PRO A 23 -11.32 1.72 -13.27
C PRO A 23 -9.95 2.31 -12.93
N ILE A 24 -8.89 1.67 -13.43
CA ILE A 24 -7.51 2.11 -13.21
C ILE A 24 -7.02 2.82 -14.48
N ASP A 25 -7.42 4.07 -14.62
CA ASP A 25 -7.06 4.92 -15.76
C ASP A 25 -7.00 6.41 -15.36
N ALA A 26 -6.68 7.26 -16.33
CA ALA A 26 -6.50 8.70 -16.11
C ALA A 26 -7.82 9.45 -15.83
N GLU A 27 -8.96 8.92 -16.29
CA GLU A 27 -10.27 9.55 -16.11
C GLU A 27 -10.77 9.34 -14.66
N HIS A 28 -10.41 8.20 -14.05
CA HIS A 28 -10.86 7.80 -12.71
C HIS A 28 -9.78 7.94 -11.63
N GLN A 29 -8.66 8.60 -11.92
CA GLN A 29 -7.57 8.76 -10.96
C GLN A 29 -7.95 9.49 -9.66
N GLN A 30 -9.03 10.28 -9.67
CA GLN A 30 -9.59 10.92 -8.46
C GLN A 30 -10.33 9.92 -7.57
N GLU A 31 -11.02 8.94 -8.16
CA GLU A 31 -11.64 7.85 -7.42
C GLU A 31 -10.57 6.94 -6.81
N MET A 32 -9.51 6.66 -7.57
CA MET A 32 -8.32 5.98 -7.06
C MET A 32 -7.69 6.72 -5.88
N LEU A 33 -7.59 8.05 -5.95
CA LEU A 33 -7.09 8.87 -4.83
C LEU A 33 -8.00 8.76 -3.60
N ALA A 34 -9.32 8.85 -3.79
CA ALA A 34 -10.28 8.70 -2.70
C ALA A 34 -10.18 7.32 -2.02
N LEU A 35 -9.92 6.25 -2.79
CA LEU A 35 -9.62 4.93 -2.24
C LEU A 35 -8.37 4.96 -1.35
N ILE A 36 -7.30 5.63 -1.77
CA ILE A 36 -6.06 5.72 -0.99
C ILE A 36 -6.28 6.50 0.31
N GLU A 37 -7.02 7.60 0.26
CA GLU A 37 -7.27 8.47 1.41
C GLU A 37 -8.19 7.81 2.45
N THR A 38 -9.06 6.89 2.01
CA THR A 38 -10.00 6.17 2.88
C THR A 38 -9.53 4.77 3.27
N ALA A 39 -8.47 4.27 2.64
CA ALA A 39 -7.96 2.94 2.92
C ALA A 39 -7.16 2.91 4.23
N ASP A 40 -7.63 2.10 5.17
CA ASP A 40 -6.96 1.84 6.44
C ASP A 40 -6.03 0.62 6.29
N PHE A 41 -4.97 0.78 5.49
CA PHE A 41 -3.98 -0.26 5.29
C PHE A 41 -2.96 -0.29 6.44
N GLU A 42 -2.74 -1.48 7.00
CA GLU A 42 -1.65 -1.72 7.94
C GLU A 42 -0.52 -2.50 7.26
N PHE A 43 0.69 -1.97 7.34
CA PHE A 43 1.90 -2.55 6.77
C PHE A 43 2.85 -2.97 7.90
N ILE A 44 3.00 -4.28 8.09
CA ILE A 44 3.75 -4.85 9.22
C ILE A 44 4.91 -5.69 8.68
N PHE A 45 6.13 -5.41 9.15
CA PHE A 45 7.29 -6.27 8.83
C PHE A 45 7.47 -7.32 9.93
N VAL A 46 7.35 -8.60 9.57
CA VAL A 46 7.48 -9.75 10.47
C VAL A 46 8.40 -10.79 9.82
N ASP A 47 9.40 -11.30 10.55
CA ASP A 47 10.32 -12.36 10.10
C ASP A 47 10.99 -12.10 8.73
N GLY A 48 11.27 -10.83 8.42
CA GLY A 48 11.87 -10.41 7.15
C GLY A 48 10.90 -10.32 5.97
N GLY A 49 9.59 -10.52 6.19
CA GLY A 49 8.54 -10.36 5.20
C GLY A 49 7.61 -9.19 5.52
N LEU A 50 7.16 -8.48 4.48
CA LEU A 50 6.10 -7.49 4.60
C LEU A 50 4.74 -8.19 4.56
N ARG A 51 3.90 -7.92 5.55
CA ARG A 51 2.48 -8.28 5.60
C ARG A 51 1.62 -7.05 5.45
N ILE A 52 0.51 -7.20 4.74
CA ILE A 52 -0.42 -6.12 4.41
C ILE A 52 -1.79 -6.51 4.91
N PHE A 53 -2.44 -5.64 5.69
CA PHE A 53 -3.76 -5.89 6.24
C PHE A 53 -4.78 -4.82 5.83
N TYR A 54 -5.93 -5.32 5.40
CA TYR A 54 -7.26 -4.73 5.25
C TYR A 54 -8.12 -4.78 6.52
N GLY A 55 -7.87 -3.99 7.57
CA GLY A 55 -8.50 -4.25 8.88
C GLY A 55 -8.20 -5.68 9.36
N PRO A 56 -9.19 -6.58 9.57
CA PRO A 56 -8.91 -7.97 9.97
C PRO A 56 -8.43 -8.89 8.82
N ARG A 57 -8.46 -8.43 7.56
CA ARG A 57 -8.13 -9.27 6.40
C ARG A 57 -6.64 -9.17 6.06
N ASP A 58 -5.96 -10.31 5.99
CA ASP A 58 -4.61 -10.38 5.43
C ASP A 58 -4.65 -10.36 3.90
N LEU A 59 -3.99 -9.39 3.29
CA LEU A 59 -3.91 -9.18 1.84
C LEU A 59 -2.55 -9.58 1.26
N THR A 60 -1.62 -10.08 2.09
CA THR A 60 -0.21 -10.30 1.74
C THR A 60 -0.01 -11.12 0.46
N GLU A 61 -0.85 -12.13 0.25
CA GLU A 61 -0.81 -12.97 -0.95
C GLU A 61 -1.68 -12.43 -2.09
N ASP A 62 -2.84 -11.83 -1.77
CA ASP A 62 -3.79 -11.32 -2.76
C ASP A 62 -3.17 -10.21 -3.63
N VAL A 63 -2.32 -9.37 -3.03
CA VAL A 63 -1.58 -8.31 -3.73
C VAL A 63 -0.56 -8.85 -4.76
N ARG A 64 -0.23 -10.14 -4.69
CA ARG A 64 0.68 -10.83 -5.63
C ARG A 64 -0.06 -11.55 -6.75
N SER A 65 -1.40 -11.49 -6.77
CA SER A 65 -2.21 -12.10 -7.83
C SER A 65 -1.80 -11.62 -9.23
N ARG A 66 -2.11 -12.44 -10.24
CA ARG A 66 -1.81 -12.11 -11.64
C ARG A 66 -2.51 -10.85 -12.09
N GLU A 67 -3.76 -10.66 -11.66
CA GLU A 67 -4.58 -9.50 -12.00
C GLU A 67 -3.95 -8.20 -11.47
N VAL A 68 -3.60 -8.18 -10.18
CA VAL A 68 -2.89 -7.05 -9.56
C VAL A 68 -1.56 -6.79 -10.27
N THR A 69 -0.80 -7.84 -10.56
CA THR A 69 0.48 -7.72 -11.27
C THR A 69 0.33 -7.12 -12.67
N GLY A 70 -0.77 -7.40 -13.38
CA GLY A 70 -1.07 -6.81 -14.68
C GLY A 70 -1.45 -5.33 -14.62
N MET A 71 -2.10 -4.90 -13.53
CA MET A 71 -2.65 -3.56 -13.41
C MET A 71 -1.82 -2.58 -12.58
N VAL A 72 -0.91 -3.06 -11.72
CA VAL A 72 -0.16 -2.21 -10.79
C VAL A 72 0.68 -1.14 -11.50
N SER A 73 1.23 -1.43 -12.67
CA SER A 73 1.98 -0.45 -13.47
C SER A 73 1.09 0.68 -13.99
N HIS A 74 -0.17 0.39 -14.29
CA HIS A 74 -1.15 1.37 -14.73
C HIS A 74 -1.51 2.30 -13.56
N ALA A 75 -1.80 1.74 -12.39
CA ALA A 75 -2.06 2.52 -11.18
C ALA A 75 -0.87 3.42 -10.81
N ALA A 76 0.35 2.88 -10.84
CA ALA A 76 1.57 3.62 -10.52
C ALA A 76 1.92 4.73 -11.54
N ALA A 77 1.38 4.67 -12.76
CA ALA A 77 1.55 5.71 -13.76
C ALA A 77 0.68 6.95 -13.49
N LEU A 78 -0.40 6.82 -12.73
CA LEU A 78 -1.36 7.89 -12.46
C LEU A 78 -0.79 8.95 -11.50
N PRO A 79 -0.70 10.23 -11.89
CA PRO A 79 -0.14 11.28 -11.05
C PRO A 79 -0.80 11.43 -9.68
N GLU A 80 -2.13 11.39 -9.64
CA GLU A 80 -2.90 11.54 -8.38
C GLU A 80 -2.65 10.37 -7.43
N VAL A 81 -2.59 9.15 -7.95
CA VAL A 81 -2.23 7.96 -7.17
C VAL A 81 -0.85 8.14 -6.56
N ARG A 82 0.16 8.55 -7.34
CA ARG A 82 1.52 8.80 -6.81
C ARG A 82 1.51 9.86 -5.70
N GLY A 83 0.74 10.93 -5.88
CA GLY A 83 0.55 11.98 -4.88
C GLY A 83 -0.02 11.44 -3.57
N GLY A 84 -1.12 10.68 -3.67
CA GLY A 84 -1.75 10.01 -2.52
C GLY A 84 -0.81 9.04 -1.81
N MET A 85 -0.05 8.23 -2.55
CA MET A 85 0.92 7.30 -1.97
C MET A 85 2.03 8.03 -1.21
N CYS A 86 2.53 9.16 -1.73
CA CYS A 86 3.49 9.98 -0.99
C CYS A 86 2.92 10.55 0.30
N ALA A 87 1.65 10.97 0.30
CA ALA A 87 0.97 11.43 1.51
C ALA A 87 0.81 10.30 2.54
N LEU A 88 0.35 9.13 2.11
CA LEU A 88 0.21 7.94 2.94
C LEU A 88 1.56 7.50 3.54
N GLN A 89 2.64 7.49 2.75
CA GLN A 89 3.99 7.19 3.23
C GLN A 89 4.46 8.16 4.32
N ARG A 90 4.19 9.46 4.14
CA ARG A 90 4.53 10.47 5.16
C ARG A 90 3.70 10.29 6.42
N GLN A 91 2.42 9.98 6.29
CA GLN A 91 1.54 9.69 7.43
C GLN A 91 2.05 8.46 8.19
N MET A 92 2.37 7.38 7.48
CA MET A 92 2.93 6.16 8.08
C MET A 92 4.27 6.42 8.78
N ALA A 93 5.14 7.25 8.21
CA ALA A 93 6.40 7.62 8.84
C ALA A 93 6.21 8.45 10.12
N ASN A 94 5.12 9.21 10.23
CA ASN A 94 4.79 10.02 11.41
C ASN A 94 3.95 9.24 12.45
N SER A 95 3.26 8.18 12.03
CA SER A 95 2.47 7.32 12.91
C SER A 95 3.34 6.18 13.47
N SER A 96 3.25 5.90 14.77
CA SER A 96 3.93 4.77 15.42
C SER A 96 3.41 3.38 15.00
N ASN A 97 2.51 3.31 14.01
CA ASN A 97 1.84 2.08 13.55
C ASN A 97 2.60 1.34 12.45
N VAL A 98 3.73 1.88 11.96
CA VAL A 98 4.69 1.06 11.23
C VAL A 98 5.47 0.24 12.26
N VAL A 99 4.92 -0.90 12.65
CA VAL A 99 5.66 -1.90 13.43
C VAL A 99 6.66 -2.55 12.49
N MET A 100 7.80 -1.88 12.37
CA MET A 100 9.03 -2.39 11.79
C MET A 100 9.69 -3.26 12.87
N GLU A 101 9.49 -4.57 12.86
CA GLU A 101 10.28 -5.41 13.75
C GLU A 101 11.67 -5.63 13.14
N GLY A 102 12.62 -4.87 13.65
CA GLY A 102 13.94 -5.40 13.96
C GLY A 102 14.20 -5.10 15.43
N ARG A 103 14.10 -6.12 16.30
CA ARG A 103 14.78 -6.21 17.59
C ARG A 103 16.20 -5.58 17.54
N ASP A 104 16.33 -4.32 17.94
CA ASP A 104 17.52 -3.72 18.57
C ASP A 104 17.28 -2.24 18.89
N ILE A 105 16.32 -1.96 19.77
CA ILE A 105 16.28 -0.69 20.53
C ILE A 105 16.91 -0.96 21.90
N GLY A 106 18.17 -1.40 21.88
CA GLY A 106 18.82 -1.96 23.05
C GLY A 106 20.33 -2.05 22.95
N THR A 107 21.03 -0.95 22.63
CA THR A 107 22.31 -0.65 23.30
C THR A 107 22.64 0.84 23.17
N VAL A 108 23.24 1.34 24.25
CA VAL A 108 23.67 2.72 24.57
C VAL A 108 24.25 3.56 23.45
#